data_AF-A0A0F9VX57-F1
#
_entry.id   AF-A0A0F9VX57-F1
#
_cell.length_a   1.000
_cell.length_b   1.000
_cell.length_c   1.000
_cell.angle_alpha   90.00
_cell.angle_beta   90.00
_cell.angle_gamma   90.00
#
_symmetry.space_group_name_H-M   'P 1'
#
loop_
_entity.id
_entity.type
_entity.pdbx_description
1 polymer ?
#
loop_
_entity_poly.entity_id
_entity_poly.type
_entity_poly.pdbx_seq_one_letter_code
_entity_poly.pdbx_strand_id
1 'polypeptide(L)'
;MSHWLVYWVLMLDNIRIVLGVLMNISIFIILMAGICSLIGNVEATSKLIKFSKTLLKIFAPAFFLLLILLGLTPSTKQMAAIYLIPKIASNKDIQQLPPKLSKLALQYVNQELNLKVKK
;
A
#
# COMPACT_ATOMS: atom_id res chain seq x y z
N MET A 1 18.54 14.12 -7.22
CA MET A 1 17.09 13.85 -7.00
C MET A 1 16.73 14.79 -5.87
N SER A 2 15.57 15.46 -5.89
CA SER A 2 15.24 16.26 -4.69
C SER A 2 15.14 15.29 -3.51
N HIS A 3 15.79 15.62 -2.40
CA HIS A 3 15.72 14.83 -1.15
C HIS A 3 14.27 14.55 -0.75
N TRP A 4 13.40 15.50 -1.09
CA TRP A 4 11.95 15.40 -0.95
C TRP A 4 11.31 14.21 -1.68
N LEU A 5 11.71 13.93 -2.92
CA LEU A 5 11.14 12.81 -3.68
C LEU A 5 11.55 11.47 -3.06
N VAL A 6 12.79 11.35 -2.61
CA VAL A 6 13.29 10.14 -1.94
C VAL A 6 12.51 9.89 -0.64
N TYR A 7 12.24 10.95 0.14
CA TYR A 7 11.41 10.85 1.34
C TYR A 7 10.02 10.28 1.03
N TRP A 8 9.34 10.82 0.00
CA TRP A 8 8.02 10.32 -0.38
C TRP A 8 8.04 8.88 -0.88
N VAL A 9 9.06 8.50 -1.67
CA VAL A 9 9.23 7.11 -2.14
C VAL A 9 9.34 6.14 -0.97
N LEU A 10 10.11 6.48 0.06
CA LEU A 10 10.28 5.63 1.24
C LEU A 10 9.02 5.59 2.12
N MET A 11 8.23 6.66 2.14
CA MET A 11 6.98 6.72 2.91
C MET A 11 5.80 6.02 2.23
N LEU A 12 5.88 5.68 0.94
CA LEU A 12 4.79 5.01 0.22
C LEU A 12 4.36 3.70 0.88
N ASP A 13 5.29 2.86 1.32
CA ASP A 13 4.95 1.60 1.99
C ASP A 13 4.22 1.84 3.32
N ASN A 14 4.62 2.85 4.11
CA ASN A 14 3.92 3.24 5.34
C ASN A 14 2.51 3.76 5.05
N ILE A 15 2.35 4.61 4.03
CA ILE A 15 1.05 5.11 3.59
C ILE A 15 0.16 3.94 3.17
N ARG A 16 0.71 2.98 2.43
CA ARG A 16 -0.02 1.79 1.98
C ARG A 16 -0.46 0.90 3.14
N ILE A 17 0.38 0.74 4.16
CA ILE A 17 0.02 0.03 5.40
C ILE A 17 -1.14 0.73 6.10
N VAL A 18 -1.06 2.05 6.28
CA VAL A 18 -2.13 2.85 6.92
C VAL A 18 -3.44 2.74 6.13
N LEU A 19 -3.39 2.91 4.80
CA LEU A 19 -4.55 2.73 3.92
C LEU A 19 -5.13 1.32 4.02
N GLY A 20 -4.26 0.29 4.09
CA GLY A 20 -4.67 -1.10 4.29
C GLY A 20 -5.39 -1.32 5.63
N VAL A 21 -4.89 -0.73 6.72
CA VAL A 21 -5.55 -0.81 8.04
C VAL A 21 -6.92 -0.14 8.00
N LEU A 22 -7.03 1.07 7.41
CA LEU A 22 -8.31 1.76 7.24
C LEU A 22 -9.30 0.98 6.37
N MET A 23 -8.80 0.30 5.33
CA MET A 23 -9.62 -0.58 4.49
C MET A 23 -10.18 -1.77 5.29
N ASN A 24 -9.37 -2.39 6.14
CA ASN A 24 -9.85 -3.48 6.99
C ASN A 24 -10.90 -3.01 8.01
N ILE A 25 -10.71 -1.84 8.61
CA ILE A 25 -11.69 -1.24 9.54
C ILE A 25 -13.02 -0.98 8.83
N SER A 26 -12.98 -0.41 7.63
CA SER A 26 -14.20 -0.13 6.86
C SER A 26 -14.93 -1.40 6.43
N ILE A 27 -14.21 -2.47 6.05
CA ILE A 27 -14.81 -3.80 5.79
C ILE A 27 -15.53 -4.30 7.05
N PHE A 28 -14.89 -4.22 8.21
CA PHE A 28 -15.49 -4.67 9.48
C PHE A 28 -16.78 -3.91 9.81
N ILE A 29 -16.80 -2.59 9.65
CA ILE A 29 -17.98 -1.74 9.88
C ILE A 29 -19.10 -2.10 8.91
N ILE A 30 -18.79 -2.30 7.62
CA ILE A 30 -19.77 -2.67 6.60
C ILE A 30 -20.38 -4.04 6.89
N LEU A 31 -19.56 -5.02 7.28
CA LEU A 31 -20.02 -6.35 7.66
C LEU A 31 -20.93 -6.32 8.89
N MET A 32 -20.54 -5.59 9.93
CA MET A 32 -21.37 -5.42 11.14
C MET A 32 -22.71 -4.74 10.81
N ALA A 33 -22.69 -3.67 10.01
CA ALA A 33 -23.91 -3.00 9.57
C ALA A 33 -24.82 -3.93 8.76
N GLY A 34 -24.25 -4.77 7.90
CA GLY A 34 -24.96 -5.79 7.12
C GLY A 34 -25.63 -6.85 8.01
N ILE A 35 -24.90 -7.41 8.97
CA ILE A 35 -25.42 -8.40 9.92
C ILE A 35 -26.56 -7.82 10.76
N CYS A 36 -26.40 -6.61 11.29
CA CYS A 36 -27.47 -5.91 12.02
C CYS A 36 -28.73 -5.68 11.15
N SER A 37 -28.55 -5.47 9.85
CA SER A 37 -29.68 -5.33 8.92
C SER A 37 -30.40 -6.65 8.63
N LEU A 38 -29.71 -7.80 8.70
CA LEU A 38 -30.29 -9.12 8.45
C LEU A 38 -31.01 -9.68 9.68
N ILE A 39 -30.47 -9.44 10.88
CA ILE A 39 -31.03 -9.92 12.16
C ILE A 39 -32.22 -9.04 12.59
N GLY A 40 -32.27 -7.77 12.16
CA GLY A 40 -33.33 -6.83 12.49
C GLY A 40 -34.67 -7.18 11.81
N ASN A 41 -35.38 -8.18 12.34
CA ASN A 41 -36.78 -8.43 12.05
C ASN A 41 -37.62 -8.18 13.31
N VAL A 42 -38.81 -7.60 13.08
CA VAL A 42 -39.91 -7.38 14.04
C VAL A 42 -39.76 -6.17 14.98
N GLU A 43 -40.36 -5.06 14.53
CA GLU A 43 -41.02 -3.96 15.27
C GLU A 43 -40.26 -3.11 16.31
N ALA A 44 -39.21 -3.60 16.97
CA ALA A 44 -38.42 -2.81 17.94
C ALA A 44 -37.18 -2.11 17.33
N THR A 45 -36.83 -2.43 16.08
CA THR A 45 -35.47 -2.23 15.51
C THR A 45 -35.36 -1.17 14.41
N SER A 46 -36.41 -0.37 14.17
CA SER A 46 -36.45 0.60 13.05
C SER A 46 -35.31 1.64 13.10
N LYS A 47 -34.85 2.03 14.30
CA LYS A 47 -33.70 2.93 14.48
C LYS A 47 -32.37 2.28 14.09
N LEU A 48 -32.15 1.01 14.44
CA LEU A 48 -30.91 0.30 14.10
C LEU A 48 -30.80 0.02 12.61
N ILE A 49 -31.91 -0.30 11.94
CA ILE A 49 -31.95 -0.49 10.48
C ILE A 49 -31.72 0.84 9.74
N LYS A 50 -32.28 1.96 10.23
CA LYS A 50 -31.99 3.29 9.67
C LYS A 50 -30.52 3.67 9.89
N PHE A 51 -29.97 3.38 11.06
CA PHE A 51 -28.58 3.66 11.38
C PHE A 51 -27.61 2.84 10.51
N SER A 52 -27.85 1.54 10.34
CA SER A 52 -27.02 0.68 9.48
C SER A 52 -27.05 1.12 8.01
N LYS A 53 -28.22 1.50 7.48
CA LYS A 53 -28.34 2.05 6.11
C LYS A 53 -27.60 3.38 5.95
N THR A 54 -27.65 4.27 6.93
CA THR A 54 -26.90 5.53 6.92
C THR A 54 -25.40 5.29 6.96
N LEU A 55 -24.93 4.38 7.84
CA LEU A 55 -23.52 3.98 7.87
C LEU A 55 -23.09 3.37 6.54
N LEU A 56 -23.86 2.45 5.97
CA LEU A 56 -23.55 1.84 4.67
C LEU A 56 -23.44 2.89 3.56
N LYS A 57 -24.36 3.87 3.53
CA LYS A 57 -24.37 4.95 2.52
C LYS A 57 -23.15 5.86 2.61
N ILE A 58 -22.57 6.04 3.81
CA ILE A 58 -21.39 6.87 4.03
C ILE A 58 -20.10 6.07 3.82
N PHE A 59 -20.04 4.85 4.38
CA PHE A 59 -18.82 4.04 4.36
C PHE A 59 -18.61 3.30 3.04
N ALA A 60 -19.66 2.96 2.28
CA ALA A 60 -19.50 2.32 0.97
C ALA A 60 -18.73 3.19 -0.05
N PRO A 61 -19.05 4.48 -0.27
CA PRO A 61 -18.26 5.31 -1.17
C PRO A 61 -16.85 5.57 -0.63
N ALA A 62 -16.69 5.71 0.70
CA ALA A 62 -15.37 5.86 1.32
C ALA A 62 -14.48 4.62 1.10
N PHE A 63 -15.07 3.41 1.20
CA PHE A 63 -14.39 2.15 0.90
C PHE A 63 -13.97 2.06 -0.57
N PHE A 64 -14.85 2.43 -1.49
CA PHE A 64 -14.52 2.50 -2.92
C PHE A 64 -13.37 3.47 -3.21
N LEU A 65 -13.40 4.65 -2.57
CA LEU A 65 -12.31 5.63 -2.70
C LEU A 65 -10.98 5.07 -2.18
N LEU A 66 -10.99 4.38 -1.03
CA LEU A 66 -9.81 3.71 -0.48
C LEU A 66 -9.27 2.62 -1.40
N LEU A 67 -10.13 1.81 -2.02
CA LEU A 67 -9.73 0.81 -3.01
C LEU A 67 -9.01 1.44 -4.21
N ILE A 68 -9.56 2.53 -4.74
CA ILE A 68 -8.97 3.26 -5.86
C ILE A 68 -7.60 3.83 -5.46
N LEU A 69 -7.51 4.46 -4.28
CA LEU A 69 -6.25 5.01 -3.77
C LEU A 69 -5.20 3.91 -3.56
N LEU A 70 -5.58 2.78 -2.98
CA LEU A 70 -4.66 1.65 -2.73
C LEU A 70 -4.18 1.00 -4.05
N GLY A 71 -5.06 0.92 -5.05
CA GLY A 71 -4.75 0.36 -6.37
C GLY A 71 -3.87 1.28 -7.21
N LEU A 72 -4.06 2.60 -7.11
CA LEU A 72 -3.27 3.60 -7.84
C LEU A 72 -1.93 3.92 -7.17
N THR A 73 -1.78 3.67 -5.87
CA THR A 73 -0.53 3.96 -5.16
C THR A 73 0.50 2.86 -5.46
N PRO A 74 1.57 3.14 -6.23
CA PRO A 74 2.61 2.15 -6.48
C PRO A 74 3.34 1.82 -5.18
N SER A 75 3.86 0.61 -5.09
CA SER A 75 4.76 0.24 -3.98
C SER A 75 6.08 1.02 -4.04
N THR A 76 6.78 1.14 -2.91
CA THR A 76 8.11 1.77 -2.88
C THR A 76 9.06 1.11 -3.87
N LYS A 77 8.99 -0.23 -4.04
CA LYS A 77 9.80 -0.97 -5.02
C LYS A 77 9.50 -0.58 -6.46
N GLN A 78 8.22 -0.43 -6.82
CA GLN A 78 7.82 -0.01 -8.16
C GLN A 78 8.21 1.44 -8.44
N MET A 79 8.00 2.35 -7.48
CA MET A 79 8.37 3.76 -7.64
C MET A 79 9.89 3.94 -7.72
N ALA A 80 10.64 3.18 -6.92
CA ALA A 80 12.09 3.08 -7.02
C ALA A 80 12.52 2.56 -8.39
N ALA A 81 11.88 1.51 -8.91
CA ALA A 81 12.19 0.99 -10.23
C ALA A 81 11.96 2.03 -11.34
N ILE A 82 10.84 2.75 -11.29
CA ILE A 82 10.48 3.77 -12.28
C ILE A 82 11.48 4.92 -12.30
N TYR A 83 11.95 5.37 -11.13
CA TYR A 83 12.76 6.59 -11.04
C TYR A 83 14.27 6.36 -10.87
N LEU A 84 14.69 5.32 -10.14
CA LEU A 84 16.11 5.07 -9.87
C LEU A 84 16.77 4.28 -11.00
N ILE A 85 16.09 3.27 -11.56
CA ILE A 85 16.71 2.40 -12.59
C ILE A 85 17.12 3.20 -13.83
N PRO A 86 16.28 4.04 -14.46
CA PRO A 86 16.69 4.79 -15.64
C PRO A 86 17.85 5.73 -15.35
N LYS A 87 17.85 6.32 -14.15
CA LYS A 87 18.87 7.29 -13.74
C LYS A 87 20.24 6.64 -13.48
N ILE A 88 20.23 5.43 -12.91
CA ILE A 88 21.44 4.61 -12.75
C ILE A 88 21.91 4.15 -14.13
N ALA A 89 20.99 3.65 -14.96
CA ALA A 89 21.28 3.15 -16.29
C ALA A 89 21.83 4.24 -17.22
N SER A 90 21.42 5.51 -17.07
CA SER A 90 21.92 6.63 -17.86
C SER A 90 23.21 7.26 -17.31
N ASN A 91 23.69 6.83 -16.14
CA ASN A 91 24.86 7.43 -15.52
C ASN A 91 26.15 6.87 -16.14
N LYS A 92 26.89 7.72 -16.86
CA LYS A 92 28.14 7.37 -17.53
C LYS A 92 29.22 6.89 -16.56
N ASP A 93 29.27 7.45 -15.35
CA ASP A 93 30.25 7.06 -14.34
C ASP A 93 30.01 5.62 -13.87
N ILE A 94 28.74 5.22 -13.77
CA ILE A 94 28.35 3.85 -13.41
C ILE A 94 28.61 2.89 -14.58
N GLN A 95 28.37 3.33 -15.82
CA GLN A 95 28.66 2.51 -17.01
C GLN A 95 30.16 2.27 -17.22
N GLN A 96 31.02 3.19 -16.77
CA GLN A 96 32.48 3.07 -16.86
C GLN A 96 33.08 2.20 -15.74
N LEU A 97 32.28 1.75 -14.77
CA LEU A 97 32.79 0.88 -13.71
C LEU A 97 33.27 -0.47 -14.28
N PRO A 98 34.48 -0.93 -13.89
CA PRO A 98 34.98 -2.24 -14.29
C PRO A 98 33.99 -3.37 -13.97
N PRO A 99 33.78 -4.33 -14.87
CA PRO A 99 32.80 -5.42 -14.69
C PRO A 99 33.08 -6.31 -13.47
N LYS A 100 34.30 -6.28 -12.92
CA LYS A 100 34.63 -6.93 -11.64
C LYS A 100 33.95 -6.26 -10.44
N LEU A 101 33.85 -4.93 -10.43
CA LEU A 101 33.24 -4.18 -9.33
C LEU A 101 31.73 -4.35 -9.30
N SER A 102 31.09 -4.37 -10.46
CA SER A 102 29.65 -4.66 -10.55
C SER A 102 29.33 -6.10 -10.09
N LYS A 103 30.16 -7.09 -10.43
CA LYS A 103 30.03 -8.46 -9.90
C LYS A 103 30.17 -8.52 -8.37
N LEU A 104 31.14 -7.81 -7.80
CA LEU A 104 31.37 -7.73 -6.35
C LEU A 104 30.16 -7.10 -5.63
N ALA A 105 29.64 -6.00 -6.16
CA ALA A 105 28.44 -5.36 -5.62
C ALA A 105 27.21 -6.30 -5.68
N LEU A 106 27.04 -7.04 -6.78
CA LEU A 106 25.97 -8.03 -6.93
C LEU A 106 26.10 -9.18 -5.93
N GLN A 107 27.32 -9.68 -5.72
CA GLN A 107 27.61 -10.72 -4.72
C GLN A 107 27.26 -10.24 -3.31
N TYR A 108 27.66 -9.02 -2.95
CA TYR A 108 27.36 -8.43 -1.64
C TYR A 108 25.85 -8.30 -1.41
N VAL A 109 25.11 -7.77 -2.40
CA VAL A 109 23.64 -7.62 -2.31
C VAL A 109 22.95 -8.98 -2.19
N ASN A 110 23.37 -9.98 -2.96
CA ASN A 110 22.81 -11.33 -2.88
C ASN A 110 23.08 -11.99 -1.52
N GLN A 111 24.24 -11.73 -0.92
CA GLN A 111 24.57 -12.25 0.40
C GLN A 111 23.69 -11.62 1.49
N GLU A 112 23.50 -10.30 1.46
CA GLU A 112 22.57 -9.56 2.35
C GLU A 112 21.11 -10.05 2.23
N LEU A 113 20.64 -10.27 1.00
CA LEU A 113 19.27 -10.77 0.76
C LEU A 113 19.08 -12.19 1.28
N ASN A 114 20.04 -13.09 1.03
CA ASN A 114 19.99 -14.48 1.51
C ASN A 114 20.05 -14.58 3.05
N LEU A 115 20.72 -13.64 3.72
CA LEU A 115 20.74 -13.57 5.18
C LEU A 115 19.41 -13.09 5.78
N LYS A 116 18.66 -12.24 5.06
CA LYS A 116 17.32 -11.78 5.48
C LYS A 116 16.21 -12.81 5.26
N VAL A 117 16.37 -13.73 4.30
CA VAL A 117 15.38 -14.80 4.02
C VAL A 117 15.51 -15.98 5.00
N LYS A 118 16.67 -16.16 5.64
CA LYS A 118 16.93 -17.24 6.62
C LYS A 118 16.57 -16.89 8.08
N LYS A 119 16.09 -15.67 8.35
CA LYS A 119 15.59 -15.24 9.67
C LYS A 119 14.09 -15.12 9.63
#